data_AF-A0A351MQZ6-F1
#
_entry.id   AF-A0A351MQZ6-F1
#
_cell.length_a   1.000
_cell.length_b   1.000
_cell.length_c   1.000
_cell.angle_alpha   90.00
_cell.angle_beta   90.00
_cell.angle_gamma   90.00
#
_symmetry.space_group_name_H-M   'P 1'
#
loop_
_entity.id
_entity.type
_entity.pdbx_description
1 polymer ?
#
loop_
_entity_poly.entity_id
_entity_poly.type
_entity_poly.pdbx_seq_one_letter_code
_entity_poly.pdbx_strand_id
1 'polypeptide(L)'
;DAVDATHSANFHQVEGLWVDRHVTLADLRGVLDFFVKETFGPEAETRLRPSFFPFTEPSFEMDIRSPNLGRLSDRWLEVLGCGLVDPKVLESCGLDATEWSGLAFGLGLERIAMLVHGIDDIRHFYANDLRFLRQFA
;
A
#
# COMPACT_ATOMS: atom_id res chain seq x y z
N ASP A 1 -15.74 9.16 -7.03
CA ASP A 1 -16.72 9.08 -5.94
C ASP A 1 -16.97 10.40 -5.25
N ALA A 2 -18.08 10.51 -4.53
CA ALA A 2 -18.34 11.66 -3.66
C ALA A 2 -17.40 11.62 -2.44
N VAL A 3 -17.02 12.80 -1.93
CA VAL A 3 -16.19 12.88 -0.71
C VAL A 3 -17.01 12.39 0.48
N ASP A 4 -16.51 11.36 1.16
CA ASP A 4 -17.09 10.81 2.38
C ASP A 4 -16.00 10.64 3.46
N ALA A 5 -16.32 9.96 4.57
CA ALA A 5 -15.37 9.77 5.67
C ALA A 5 -14.14 8.93 5.29
N THR A 6 -14.24 8.14 4.23
CA THR A 6 -13.23 7.18 3.76
C THR A 6 -12.71 7.48 2.35
N HIS A 7 -13.38 8.33 1.58
CA HIS A 7 -13.01 8.68 0.21
C HIS A 7 -12.84 10.20 0.04
N SER A 8 -11.77 10.60 -0.61
CA SER A 8 -11.50 11.98 -0.99
C SER A 8 -11.13 12.04 -2.48
N ALA A 9 -11.52 13.12 -3.16
CA ALA A 9 -11.10 13.38 -4.53
C ALA A 9 -9.60 13.70 -4.64
N ASN A 10 -9.01 14.19 -3.55
CA ASN A 10 -7.57 14.41 -3.42
C ASN A 10 -7.03 13.47 -2.35
N PHE A 11 -5.96 12.76 -2.67
CA PHE A 11 -5.24 11.89 -1.75
C PHE A 11 -3.80 11.76 -2.24
N HIS A 12 -2.91 11.32 -1.35
CA HIS A 12 -1.51 11.12 -1.66
C HIS A 12 -1.21 9.63 -1.78
N GLN A 13 -0.41 9.27 -2.77
CA GLN A 13 0.07 7.90 -2.94
C GLN A 13 1.56 7.82 -2.74
N VAL A 14 1.98 6.67 -2.22
CA VAL A 14 3.37 6.22 -2.25
C VAL A 14 3.42 4.98 -3.11
N GLU A 15 4.23 5.04 -4.14
CA GLU A 15 4.48 3.91 -5.04
C GLU A 15 5.94 3.50 -4.96
N GLY A 16 6.18 2.20 -5.00
CA GLY A 16 7.51 1.60 -5.08
C GLY A 16 7.64 0.79 -6.35
N LEU A 17 8.80 0.92 -6.99
CA LEU A 17 9.20 0.12 -8.15
C LEU A 17 10.65 -0.33 -7.95
N TRP A 18 10.88 -1.63 -8.00
CA TRP A 18 12.22 -2.20 -7.99
C TRP A 18 12.36 -3.12 -9.19
N VAL A 19 13.29 -2.78 -10.09
CA VAL A 19 13.63 -3.52 -11.30
C VAL A 19 15.09 -3.95 -11.22
N ASP A 20 15.32 -5.25 -11.35
CA ASP A 20 16.66 -5.85 -11.37
C ASP A 20 16.58 -7.23 -12.05
N ARG A 21 17.73 -7.88 -12.21
CA ARG A 21 17.77 -9.28 -12.63
C ARG A 21 17.33 -10.17 -11.48
N HIS A 22 16.42 -11.09 -11.75
CA HIS A 22 15.92 -12.09 -10.79
C HIS A 22 15.08 -11.56 -9.62
N VAL A 23 14.41 -10.41 -9.76
CA VAL A 23 13.36 -10.00 -8.82
C VAL A 23 12.19 -10.99 -8.89
N THR A 24 11.73 -11.47 -7.73
CA THR A 24 10.68 -12.48 -7.59
C THR A 24 9.52 -12.02 -6.72
N LEU A 25 8.44 -12.80 -6.71
CA LEU A 25 7.31 -12.59 -5.79
C LEU A 25 7.71 -12.71 -4.31
N ALA A 26 8.75 -13.49 -4.01
CA ALA A 26 9.27 -13.61 -2.64
C ALA A 26 9.88 -12.29 -2.16
N ASP A 27 10.57 -11.56 -3.05
CA ASP A 27 11.13 -10.24 -2.74
C ASP A 27 10.02 -9.23 -2.48
N LEU A 28 8.96 -9.23 -3.30
CA LEU A 28 7.78 -8.40 -3.08
C LEU A 28 7.17 -8.65 -1.71
N ARG A 29 6.96 -9.92 -1.37
CA ARG A 29 6.43 -10.27 -0.06
C ARG A 29 7.38 -9.83 1.06
N GLY A 30 8.69 -9.99 0.90
CA GLY A 30 9.68 -9.58 1.89
C GLY A 30 9.67 -8.07 2.15
N VAL A 31 9.66 -7.26 1.10
CA VAL A 31 9.60 -5.79 1.19
C VAL A 31 8.32 -5.33 1.86
N LEU A 32 7.18 -5.88 1.45
CA LEU A 32 5.88 -5.49 2.00
C LEU A 32 5.72 -5.95 3.46
N ASP A 33 6.14 -7.18 3.79
CA ASP A 33 6.09 -7.70 5.16
C ASP A 33 6.98 -6.86 6.10
N PHE A 34 8.15 -6.41 5.62
CA PHE A 34 9.01 -5.50 6.37
C PHE A 34 8.31 -4.16 6.60
N PHE A 35 7.80 -3.52 5.55
CA PHE A 35 7.07 -2.25 5.66
C PHE A 35 5.89 -2.34 6.63
N VAL A 36 5.09 -3.41 6.55
CA VAL A 36 3.93 -3.62 7.41
C VAL A 36 4.35 -3.77 8.88
N LYS A 37 5.40 -4.55 9.17
CA LYS A 37 5.86 -4.74 10.55
C LYS A 37 6.44 -3.47 11.17
N GLU A 38 7.20 -2.70 10.39
CA GLU A 38 7.73 -1.42 10.86
C GLU A 38 6.62 -0.38 11.09
N THR A 39 5.53 -0.44 10.32
CA THR A 39 4.42 0.53 10.41
C THR A 39 3.37 0.14 11.45
N PHE A 40 3.02 -1.14 11.54
CA PHE A 40 1.87 -1.64 12.31
C PHE A 40 2.27 -2.56 13.48
N GLY A 41 3.57 -2.74 13.71
CA GLY A 41 4.15 -3.51 14.80
C GLY A 41 4.55 -4.93 14.41
N PRO A 42 5.41 -5.59 15.22
CA PRO A 42 6.00 -6.89 14.91
C PRO A 42 4.98 -8.04 14.83
N GLU A 43 3.82 -7.87 15.45
CA GLU A 43 2.71 -8.83 15.45
C GLU A 43 1.79 -8.66 14.22
N ALA A 44 2.04 -7.67 13.36
CA ALA A 44 1.25 -7.46 12.16
C ALA A 44 1.42 -8.64 11.18
N GLU A 45 0.29 -9.14 10.70
CA GLU A 45 0.18 -10.20 9.71
C GLU A 45 -0.23 -9.63 8.36
N THR A 46 0.25 -10.25 7.29
CA THR A 46 -0.05 -9.91 5.91
C THR A 46 -0.68 -11.09 5.19
N ARG A 47 -1.52 -10.81 4.20
CA ARG A 47 -1.90 -11.80 3.18
C ARG A 47 -2.02 -11.14 1.82
N LEU A 48 -1.58 -11.85 0.79
CA LEU A 48 -1.78 -11.46 -0.61
C LEU A 48 -3.02 -12.18 -1.14
N ARG A 49 -3.94 -11.42 -1.73
CA ARG A 49 -5.10 -11.94 -2.45
C ARG A 49 -4.91 -11.65 -3.94
N PRO A 50 -5.11 -12.63 -4.84
CA PRO A 50 -5.08 -12.36 -6.28
C PRO A 50 -6.05 -11.24 -6.64
N SER A 51 -5.58 -10.30 -7.46
CA SER A 51 -6.38 -9.19 -8.01
C SER A 51 -5.92 -8.92 -9.44
N PHE A 52 -6.36 -7.82 -10.04
CA PHE A 52 -5.95 -7.43 -11.39
C PHE A 52 -5.57 -5.95 -11.42
N PHE A 53 -4.33 -5.66 -11.82
CA PHE A 53 -3.86 -4.34 -12.18
C PHE A 53 -3.18 -4.41 -13.56
N PRO A 54 -3.46 -3.49 -14.50
CA PRO A 54 -3.00 -3.61 -15.89
C PRO A 54 -1.49 -3.45 -16.08
N PHE A 55 -0.75 -3.06 -15.03
CA PHE A 55 0.69 -2.82 -15.05
C PHE A 55 1.49 -3.89 -14.28
N THR A 56 0.82 -4.91 -13.73
CA THR A 56 1.46 -6.03 -13.03
C THR A 56 0.85 -7.38 -13.40
N GLU A 57 1.69 -8.41 -13.54
CA GLU A 57 1.28 -9.80 -13.75
C GLU A 57 2.33 -10.76 -13.14
N PRO A 58 2.00 -11.55 -12.11
CA PRO A 58 0.72 -11.59 -11.39
C PRO A 58 0.47 -10.36 -10.51
N SER A 59 -0.81 -10.05 -10.29
CA SER A 59 -1.33 -8.94 -9.49
C SER A 59 -1.97 -9.40 -8.17
N PHE A 60 -1.82 -8.59 -7.12
CA PHE A 60 -2.35 -8.86 -5.78
C PHE A 60 -2.82 -7.59 -5.06
N GLU A 61 -3.84 -7.75 -4.23
CA GLU A 61 -4.10 -6.83 -3.11
C GLU A 61 -3.44 -7.40 -1.85
N MET A 62 -2.90 -6.52 -1.00
CA MET A 62 -2.43 -6.91 0.32
C MET A 62 -3.39 -6.42 1.40
N ASP A 63 -3.83 -7.37 2.24
CA ASP A 63 -4.50 -7.06 3.49
C ASP A 63 -3.53 -7.19 4.66
N ILE A 64 -3.74 -6.38 5.69
CA ILE A 64 -3.03 -6.46 6.97
C ILE A 64 -3.98 -6.79 8.11
N ARG A 65 -3.47 -7.41 9.17
CA ARG A 65 -4.14 -7.58 10.46
C ARG A 65 -3.14 -7.28 11.57
N SER A 66 -3.50 -6.43 12.53
CA SER A 66 -2.65 -6.11 13.69
C SER A 66 -3.52 -5.91 14.95
N PRO A 67 -3.02 -6.28 16.14
CA PRO A 67 -3.75 -6.10 17.40
C PRO A 67 -3.83 -4.64 17.84
N ASN A 68 -3.05 -3.72 17.24
CA ASN A 68 -2.88 -2.35 17.73
C ASN A 68 -3.53 -1.28 16.83
N LEU A 69 -4.74 -1.54 16.32
CA LEU A 69 -5.49 -0.64 15.42
C LEU A 69 -6.80 -0.10 16.04
N GLY A 70 -6.90 -0.12 17.37
CA GLY A 70 -8.08 0.33 18.11
C GLY A 70 -9.34 -0.47 17.73
N ARG A 71 -10.38 0.21 17.24
CA ARG A 71 -11.65 -0.45 16.84
C ARG A 71 -11.50 -1.42 15.65
N LEU A 72 -10.39 -1.34 14.93
CA LEU A 72 -10.09 -2.19 13.78
C LEU A 72 -9.08 -3.30 14.11
N SER A 73 -8.66 -3.42 15.36
CA SER A 73 -7.75 -4.48 15.81
C SER A 73 -8.27 -5.87 15.42
N ASP A 74 -7.33 -6.74 15.05
CA ASP A 74 -7.56 -8.14 14.67
C ASP A 74 -8.50 -8.36 13.47
N ARG A 75 -8.78 -7.31 12.70
CA ARG A 75 -9.50 -7.39 11.42
C ARG A 75 -8.52 -7.37 10.24
N TRP A 76 -8.87 -8.09 9.19
CA TRP A 76 -8.19 -7.97 7.90
C TRP A 76 -8.65 -6.70 7.20
N LEU A 77 -7.69 -5.85 6.83
CA LEU A 77 -7.91 -4.56 6.18
C LEU A 77 -7.06 -4.49 4.92
N GLU A 78 -7.69 -4.27 3.77
CA GLU A 78 -6.98 -3.94 2.55
C GLU A 78 -6.25 -2.59 2.70
N VAL A 79 -4.99 -2.54 2.29
CA VAL A 79 -4.16 -1.33 2.41
C VAL A 79 -3.36 -0.95 1.16
N LEU A 80 -3.11 -1.89 0.24
CA LEU A 80 -2.34 -1.61 -0.97
C LEU A 80 -2.59 -2.63 -2.10
N GLY A 81 -2.27 -2.21 -3.32
CA GLY A 81 -2.14 -3.07 -4.49
C GLY A 81 -0.66 -3.29 -4.83
N CYS A 82 -0.32 -4.47 -5.36
CA CYS A 82 1.05 -4.84 -5.70
C CYS A 82 1.13 -5.98 -6.71
N GLY A 83 2.29 -6.19 -7.30
CA GLY A 83 2.54 -7.33 -8.17
C GLY A 83 3.92 -7.33 -8.79
N LEU A 84 4.18 -8.30 -9.66
CA LEU A 84 5.36 -8.26 -10.53
C LEU A 84 5.05 -7.40 -11.74
N VAL A 85 5.99 -6.56 -12.16
CA VAL A 85 5.79 -5.64 -13.29
C VAL A 85 5.48 -6.43 -14.56
N ASP A 86 4.42 -6.03 -15.27
CA ASP A 86 4.03 -6.70 -16.52
C ASP A 86 5.17 -6.60 -17.55
N PRO A 87 5.54 -7.69 -18.24
CA PRO A 87 6.59 -7.68 -19.27
C PRO A 87 6.44 -6.56 -20.31
N LYS A 88 5.22 -6.21 -20.72
CA LYS A 88 4.97 -5.13 -21.69
C LYS A 88 5.36 -3.76 -21.16
N VAL A 89 5.28 -3.54 -19.85
CA VAL A 89 5.74 -2.29 -19.22
C VAL A 89 7.26 -2.20 -19.32
N LEU A 90 7.98 -3.29 -19.03
CA LEU A 90 9.43 -3.37 -19.15
C LEU A 90 9.90 -3.17 -20.60
N GLU A 91 9.26 -3.86 -21.54
CA GLU A 91 9.56 -3.74 -22.98
C GLU A 91 9.31 -2.33 -23.50
N SER A 92 8.24 -1.67 -23.05
CA SER A 92 7.94 -0.27 -23.38
C SER A 92 8.99 0.70 -22.84
N CYS A 93 9.74 0.31 -21.81
CA CYS A 93 10.88 1.05 -21.26
C CYS A 93 12.23 0.63 -21.89
N GLY A 94 12.25 -0.26 -22.88
CA GLY A 94 13.46 -0.72 -23.55
C GLY A 94 14.26 -1.77 -22.76
N LEU A 95 13.63 -2.45 -21.80
CA LEU A 95 14.22 -3.55 -21.04
C LEU A 95 13.75 -4.89 -21.60
N ASP A 96 14.68 -5.83 -21.77
CA ASP A 96 14.37 -7.21 -22.17
C ASP A 96 13.73 -7.95 -20.99
N ALA A 97 12.43 -8.24 -21.08
CA ALA A 97 11.66 -8.90 -20.02
C ALA A 97 12.05 -10.38 -19.80
N THR A 98 12.92 -10.94 -20.63
CA THR A 98 13.54 -12.25 -20.39
C THR A 98 14.77 -12.17 -19.48
N GLU A 99 15.40 -11.00 -19.39
CA GLU A 99 16.57 -10.72 -18.54
C GLU A 99 16.19 -9.94 -17.28
N TRP A 100 15.30 -8.96 -17.41
CA TRP A 100 14.87 -8.05 -16.36
C TRP A 100 13.51 -8.45 -15.82
N SER A 101 13.36 -8.38 -14.51
CA SER A 101 12.08 -8.46 -13.84
C SER A 101 11.93 -7.31 -12.85
N GLY A 102 10.74 -7.12 -12.32
CA GLY A 102 10.52 -6.12 -11.30
C GLY A 102 9.29 -6.38 -10.48
N LEU A 103 9.19 -5.64 -9.39
CA LEU A 103 8.03 -5.61 -8.53
C LEU A 103 7.56 -4.17 -8.37
N ALA A 104 6.26 -4.01 -8.20
CA ALA A 104 5.63 -2.72 -7.94
C ALA A 104 4.59 -2.85 -6.85
N PHE A 105 4.41 -1.77 -6.08
CA PHE A 105 3.34 -1.63 -5.10
C PHE A 105 2.91 -0.17 -4.99
N GLY A 106 1.65 0.05 -4.59
CA GLY A 106 1.09 1.38 -4.38
C GLY A 106 0.13 1.40 -3.21
N LEU A 107 0.31 2.37 -2.32
CA LEU A 107 -0.52 2.56 -1.13
C LEU A 107 -1.03 4.00 -1.03
N GLY A 108 -2.21 4.17 -0.44
CA GLY A 108 -2.77 5.48 -0.10
C GLY A 108 -2.22 5.95 1.24
N LEU A 109 -1.53 7.08 1.26
CA LEU A 109 -0.89 7.60 2.47
C LEU A 109 -1.92 7.95 3.55
N GLU A 110 -3.04 8.57 3.19
CA GLU A 110 -4.14 8.87 4.11
C GLU A 110 -4.70 7.61 4.73
N ARG A 111 -4.84 6.52 3.96
CA ARG A 111 -5.33 5.25 4.48
C ARG A 111 -4.40 4.71 5.56
N ILE A 112 -3.09 4.72 5.32
CA ILE A 112 -2.10 4.29 6.31
C ILE A 112 -2.12 5.21 7.54
N ALA A 113 -2.10 6.52 7.35
CA ALA A 113 -2.15 7.50 8.44
C ALA A 113 -3.40 7.36 9.30
N MET A 114 -4.57 7.13 8.68
CA MET A 114 -5.82 6.89 9.39
C MET A 114 -5.76 5.64 10.26
N LEU A 115 -5.16 4.56 9.76
CA LEU A 115 -5.01 3.32 10.53
C LEU A 115 -4.02 3.48 11.68
N VAL A 116 -2.86 4.08 11.44
CA VAL A 116 -1.80 4.28 12.45
C VAL A 116 -2.24 5.23 13.55
N HIS A 117 -2.93 6.33 13.19
CA HIS A 117 -3.32 7.37 14.14
C HIS A 117 -4.77 7.26 14.63
N GLY A 118 -5.52 6.26 14.18
CA GLY A 118 -6.93 6.07 14.56
C GLY A 118 -7.85 7.20 14.09
N ILE A 119 -7.55 7.83 12.96
CA ILE A 119 -8.37 8.90 12.37
C ILE A 119 -9.54 8.27 11.62
N ASP A 120 -10.75 8.73 11.88
CA ASP A 120 -11.99 8.14 11.36
C ASP A 120 -12.58 8.87 10.14
N ASP A 121 -12.07 10.06 9.82
CA ASP A 121 -12.54 10.89 8.72
C ASP A 121 -11.38 11.52 7.94
N ILE A 122 -11.23 11.12 6.68
CA ILE A 122 -10.19 11.63 5.74
C ILE A 122 -10.28 13.15 5.53
N ARG A 123 -11.44 13.76 5.71
CA ARG A 123 -11.63 15.20 5.52
C ARG A 123 -10.85 16.04 6.52
N HIS A 124 -10.46 15.47 7.67
CA HIS A 124 -9.63 16.15 8.64
C HIS A 124 -8.26 16.58 8.08
N PHE A 125 -7.69 15.82 7.15
CA PHE A 125 -6.42 16.17 6.51
C PHE A 125 -6.50 17.45 5.66
N TYR A 126 -7.69 17.78 5.15
CA TYR A 126 -7.90 18.87 4.20
C TYR A 126 -8.60 20.10 4.80
N ALA A 127 -9.12 19.99 6.02
CA ALA A 127 -9.88 21.06 6.68
C ALA A 127 -9.00 22.19 7.25
N ASN A 128 -7.68 22.01 7.33
CA ASN A 128 -6.75 22.96 7.97
C ASN A 128 -7.14 23.32 9.42
N ASP A 129 -7.75 22.40 10.15
CA ASP A 129 -8.16 22.63 11.54
C ASP A 129 -6.96 22.55 12.48
N LEU A 130 -6.59 23.69 13.09
CA LEU A 130 -5.48 23.76 14.04
C LEU A 130 -5.66 22.82 15.25
N ARG A 131 -6.90 22.48 15.64
CA ARG A 131 -7.17 21.54 16.74
C ARG A 131 -6.80 20.11 16.35
N PHE A 132 -6.98 19.75 15.09
CA PHE A 132 -6.52 18.48 14.53
C PHE A 132 -5.00 18.46 14.43
N LEU A 133 -4.41 19.46 13.78
CA LEU A 133 -2.97 19.51 13.52
C LEU A 133 -2.12 19.49 14.80
N ARG A 134 -2.56 20.14 15.88
CA ARG A 134 -1.84 20.18 17.17
C ARG A 134 -1.72 18.83 17.88
N GLN A 135 -2.46 17.80 17.46
CA GLN A 135 -2.38 16.46 18.06
C GLN A 135 -1.13 15.68 17.62
N PHE A 136 -0.42 16.14 16.58
CA PHE A 136 0.75 15.47 15.98
C PHE A 136 2.06 16.26 16.14
N ALA A 137 2.03 17.37 16.89
CA ALA A 137 3.16 18.28 17.10
C ALA A 137 3.98 17.92 18.34
#